data_AF-A0A7S4AER8-F1
#
_entry.id   AF-A0A7S4AER8-F1
#
_cell.length_a   1.000
_cell.length_b   1.000
_cell.length_c   1.000
_cell.angle_alpha   90.00
_cell.angle_beta   90.00
_cell.angle_gamma   90.00
#
_symmetry.space_group_name_H-M   'P 1'
#
loop_
_entity.id
_entity.type
_entity.pdbx_description
1 polymer ?
#
loop_
_entity_poly.entity_id
_entity_poly.type
_entity_poly.pdbx_seq_one_letter_code
_entity_poly.pdbx_strand_id
1 'polypeptide(L)'
;NSNSNSNSNSNNAAGKSEESTVKRIGSPGTKKNIRKGRPIPFVRIAVVMVFATIGWSTMGFWGILHTKSPASKSSQSQSQSQSSPSSSEKSPERTGAVASRPSKEILDKVREEFNERYKVPSKIDGNQLLERGLHSFGSIDHTALRILQASKAKRPFVMAFSGYSITVGRGNFYNQSFPFVTERILQEPMQKLFDIPIVVRNAAIGGIPSFPYGFCLDHFLGSDPDVISWDYSMNEKQMDAGVLEAFLRQATKQLPKRPMVIMMDTNANRMRTLEEYTRNGWLKDAIAIANKDILKKSNIFEGDAKALPAGFQDWDEFGAVSQLVLLFYYTCLATS
;
A
#
# COMPACT_ATOMS: atom_id res chain seq x y z
N ASN A 1 -58.02 -55.74 3.83
CA ASN A 1 -57.88 -55.14 2.48
C ASN A 1 -56.44 -54.71 2.30
N SER A 2 -55.51 -55.64 2.08
CA SER A 2 -55.16 -56.34 0.82
C SER A 2 -54.02 -55.61 0.10
N ASN A 3 -52.83 -56.19 0.28
CA ASN A 3 -51.61 -56.04 -0.50
C ASN A 3 -51.87 -56.12 -2.02
N SER A 4 -51.06 -55.39 -2.79
CA SER A 4 -50.55 -55.89 -4.07
C SER A 4 -49.17 -55.31 -4.39
N ASN A 5 -48.18 -56.19 -4.27
CA ASN A 5 -46.91 -56.13 -4.98
C ASN A 5 -47.17 -56.26 -6.49
N SER A 6 -46.40 -55.54 -7.31
CA SER A 6 -46.01 -56.02 -8.63
C SER A 6 -44.60 -55.56 -8.97
N ASN A 7 -43.71 -56.55 -9.06
CA ASN A 7 -42.41 -56.50 -9.71
C ASN A 7 -42.61 -56.66 -11.22
N SER A 8 -41.87 -55.93 -12.05
CA SER A 8 -41.43 -56.42 -13.36
C SER A 8 -40.14 -55.74 -13.82
N ASN A 9 -39.17 -56.61 -14.13
CA ASN A 9 -37.91 -56.34 -14.82
C ASN A 9 -38.13 -55.91 -16.29
N SER A 10 -37.25 -55.09 -16.85
CA SER A 10 -36.41 -55.46 -18.01
C SER A 10 -35.54 -54.30 -18.55
N ASN A 11 -34.23 -54.56 -18.51
CA ASN A 11 -33.15 -54.35 -19.49
C ASN A 11 -33.23 -53.32 -20.65
N ASN A 12 -32.02 -52.80 -20.92
CA ASN A 12 -31.43 -52.28 -22.17
C ASN A 12 -31.68 -50.80 -22.53
N ALA A 13 -30.61 -50.00 -22.51
CA ALA A 13 -29.82 -49.70 -23.71
C ALA A 13 -28.82 -48.56 -23.43
N ALA A 14 -27.55 -48.81 -23.77
CA ALA A 14 -26.51 -47.80 -23.85
C ALA A 14 -26.80 -46.83 -25.00
N GLY A 15 -26.98 -45.54 -24.68
CA GLY A 15 -27.08 -44.45 -25.65
C GLY A 15 -25.87 -43.53 -25.54
N LYS A 16 -25.01 -43.57 -26.56
CA LYS A 16 -23.97 -42.57 -26.82
C LYS A 16 -24.63 -41.20 -27.02
N SER A 17 -24.23 -40.19 -26.25
CA SER A 17 -24.62 -38.81 -26.51
C SER A 17 -23.74 -38.24 -27.62
N GLU A 18 -24.36 -37.96 -28.77
CA GLU A 18 -23.76 -37.24 -29.89
C GLU A 18 -23.50 -35.77 -29.54
N GLU A 19 -22.32 -35.33 -29.95
CA GLU A 19 -21.80 -33.97 -29.90
C GLU A 19 -22.50 -33.12 -30.97
N SER A 20 -23.49 -32.31 -30.56
CA SER A 20 -24.15 -31.37 -31.46
C SER A 20 -23.30 -30.11 -31.64
N THR A 21 -22.61 -30.06 -32.77
CA THR A 21 -21.86 -28.89 -33.25
C THR A 21 -22.84 -27.79 -33.69
N VAL A 22 -23.01 -26.77 -32.86
CA VAL A 22 -23.78 -25.56 -33.21
C VAL A 22 -22.99 -24.73 -34.20
N LYS A 23 -23.33 -24.83 -35.50
CA LYS A 23 -22.90 -23.91 -36.55
C LYS A 23 -23.46 -22.51 -36.28
N ARG A 24 -22.59 -21.58 -35.84
CA ARG A 24 -22.88 -20.14 -35.85
C ARG A 24 -23.00 -19.65 -37.30
N ILE A 25 -24.20 -19.18 -37.63
CA ILE A 25 -24.51 -18.43 -38.85
C ILE A 25 -23.77 -17.08 -38.76
N GLY A 26 -22.87 -16.84 -39.72
CA GLY A 26 -22.11 -15.61 -39.85
C GLY A 26 -23.00 -14.42 -40.21
N SER A 27 -22.84 -13.32 -39.49
CA SER A 27 -23.49 -12.04 -39.78
C SER A 27 -22.72 -11.31 -40.89
N PRO A 28 -23.38 -10.59 -41.83
CA PRO A 28 -22.73 -9.94 -42.96
C PRO A 28 -21.85 -8.77 -42.51
N GLY A 29 -20.59 -8.79 -42.94
CA GLY A 29 -19.58 -7.79 -42.60
C GLY A 29 -19.88 -6.41 -43.18
N THR A 30 -19.94 -5.40 -42.29
CA THR A 30 -19.88 -3.99 -42.65
C THR A 30 -18.43 -3.62 -42.97
N LYS A 31 -18.14 -3.38 -44.25
CA LYS A 31 -16.85 -2.89 -44.74
C LYS A 31 -16.56 -1.50 -44.16
N LYS A 32 -15.68 -1.40 -43.15
CA LYS A 32 -15.08 -0.12 -42.72
C LYS A 32 -14.00 0.29 -43.72
N ASN A 33 -14.23 1.40 -44.41
CA ASN A 33 -13.24 2.06 -45.25
C ASN A 33 -12.10 2.62 -44.38
N ILE A 34 -10.96 1.92 -44.37
CA ILE A 34 -9.71 2.41 -43.80
C ILE A 34 -9.16 3.48 -44.75
N ARG A 35 -9.26 4.76 -44.35
CA ARG A 35 -8.54 5.86 -45.00
C ARG A 35 -7.04 5.63 -44.81
N LYS A 36 -6.33 5.35 -45.91
CA LYS A 36 -4.86 5.34 -45.97
C LYS A 36 -4.36 6.75 -45.63
N GLY A 37 -3.85 6.94 -44.42
CA GLY A 37 -3.11 8.14 -44.03
C GLY A 37 -1.82 8.23 -44.87
N ARG A 38 -1.53 9.43 -45.39
CA ARG A 38 -0.26 9.70 -46.08
C ARG A 38 0.90 9.50 -45.09
N PRO A 39 1.98 8.78 -45.46
CA PRO A 39 3.14 8.63 -44.60
C PRO A 39 3.77 10.00 -44.36
N ILE A 40 3.85 10.41 -43.10
CA ILE A 40 4.62 11.58 -42.69
C ILE A 40 6.10 11.18 -42.86
N PRO A 41 6.90 11.92 -43.66
CA PRO A 41 8.28 11.54 -43.92
C PRO A 41 9.10 11.67 -42.64
N PHE A 42 9.53 10.52 -42.12
CA PHE A 42 10.36 10.34 -40.91
C PHE A 42 11.59 11.29 -40.87
N VAL A 43 12.07 11.69 -42.05
CA VAL A 43 13.17 12.63 -42.26
C VAL A 43 12.91 14.01 -41.63
N ARG A 44 11.67 14.52 -41.64
CA ARG A 44 11.38 15.86 -41.08
C ARG A 44 11.42 15.87 -39.55
N ILE A 45 11.08 14.77 -38.89
CA ILE A 45 11.14 14.65 -37.43
C ILE A 45 12.60 14.53 -36.97
N ALA A 46 13.41 13.76 -37.70
CA ALA A 46 14.83 13.60 -37.39
C ALA A 46 15.60 14.94 -37.48
N VAL A 47 15.33 15.76 -38.50
CA VAL A 47 15.98 17.06 -38.67
C VAL A 47 15.65 18.03 -37.52
N VAL A 48 14.39 18.08 -37.06
CA VAL A 48 13.99 18.94 -35.93
C VAL A 48 14.68 18.52 -34.62
N MET A 49 14.84 17.22 -34.38
CA MET A 49 15.54 16.73 -33.17
C MET A 49 17.05 17.03 -33.17
N VAL A 50 17.71 16.97 -34.33
CA VAL A 50 19.14 17.30 -34.43
C VAL A 50 19.37 18.80 -34.18
N PHE A 51 18.52 19.69 -34.70
CA PHE A 51 18.67 21.13 -34.42
C PHE A 51 18.34 21.50 -32.97
N ALA A 52 17.37 20.83 -32.33
CA ALA A 52 17.04 21.06 -30.92
C ALA A 52 18.18 20.65 -29.97
N THR A 53 18.90 19.56 -30.28
CA THR A 53 20.01 19.07 -29.45
C THR A 53 21.27 19.93 -29.55
N ILE A 54 21.55 20.50 -30.72
CA ILE A 54 22.67 21.45 -30.91
C ILE A 54 22.36 22.82 -30.26
N GLY A 55 21.10 23.25 -30.25
CA GLY A 55 20.68 24.48 -29.58
C GLY A 55 20.86 24.45 -28.06
N TRP A 56 20.59 23.31 -27.41
CA TRP A 56 20.76 23.19 -25.96
C TRP A 56 22.20 23.04 -25.48
N SER A 57 23.08 22.47 -26.30
CA SER A 57 24.48 22.30 -25.93
C SER A 57 25.29 23.61 -26.01
N THR A 58 24.84 24.60 -26.77
CA THR A 58 25.53 25.91 -26.87
C THR A 58 25.11 26.91 -25.79
N MET A 59 23.90 26.81 -25.23
CA MET A 59 23.45 27.70 -24.15
C MET A 59 23.94 27.28 -22.75
N GLY A 60 24.26 25.99 -22.53
CA GLY A 60 24.72 25.48 -21.22
C GLY A 60 26.16 25.85 -20.85
N PHE A 61 26.99 26.25 -21.82
CA PHE A 61 28.43 26.46 -21.59
C PHE A 61 28.79 27.89 -21.15
N TRP A 62 27.89 28.87 -21.31
CA TRP A 62 28.18 30.26 -20.94
C TRP A 62 27.90 30.58 -19.45
N GLY A 63 27.12 29.76 -18.76
CA GLY A 63 26.75 29.97 -17.36
C GLY A 63 27.78 29.52 -16.30
N ILE A 64 28.85 28.83 -16.70
CA ILE A 64 29.80 28.17 -15.77
C ILE A 64 31.11 28.96 -15.57
N LEU A 65 31.35 30.03 -16.34
CA LEU A 65 32.63 30.77 -16.27
C LEU A 65 32.66 31.97 -15.31
N HIS A 66 31.58 32.29 -14.59
CA HIS A 66 31.53 33.48 -13.73
C HIS A 66 30.92 33.29 -12.33
N THR A 67 31.37 32.28 -11.59
CA THR A 67 31.15 32.24 -10.12
C THR A 67 32.48 32.15 -9.38
N LYS A 68 33.08 33.31 -9.09
CA LYS A 68 34.11 33.45 -8.06
C LYS A 68 33.41 33.38 -6.70
N SER A 69 33.68 32.33 -5.93
CA SER A 69 33.36 32.28 -4.49
C SER A 69 34.65 32.33 -3.66
N PRO A 70 34.69 33.13 -2.59
CA PRO A 70 35.89 33.33 -1.78
C PRO A 70 36.13 32.21 -0.77
N ALA A 71 37.41 32.00 -0.48
CA ALA A 71 37.92 31.06 0.51
C ALA A 71 37.41 31.36 1.92
N SER A 72 36.90 30.34 2.61
CA SER A 72 36.71 30.33 4.06
C SER A 72 37.46 29.17 4.70
N LYS A 73 38.13 29.50 5.80
CA LYS A 73 39.12 28.71 6.52
C LYS A 73 38.43 27.59 7.31
N SER A 74 38.96 26.37 7.22
CA SER A 74 38.58 25.22 8.03
C SER A 74 39.27 25.28 9.40
N SER A 75 38.51 25.48 10.46
CA SER A 75 38.93 25.27 11.84
C SER A 75 38.56 23.85 12.25
N GLN A 76 39.57 23.00 12.43
CA GLN A 76 39.45 21.69 13.09
C GLN A 76 39.19 21.91 14.59
N SER A 77 38.03 21.46 15.07
CA SER A 77 37.79 21.22 16.50
C SER A 77 37.48 19.73 16.67
N GLN A 78 38.46 19.01 17.24
CA GLN A 78 38.34 17.64 17.71
C GLN A 78 37.34 17.61 18.88
N SER A 79 36.22 16.93 18.72
CA SER A 79 35.32 16.58 19.83
C SER A 79 35.70 15.23 20.41
N GLN A 80 35.93 15.26 21.72
CA GLN A 80 36.31 14.15 22.58
C GLN A 80 35.17 13.14 22.70
N SER A 81 35.57 11.86 22.67
CA SER A 81 34.77 10.71 23.06
C SER A 81 34.46 10.75 24.56
N GLN A 82 33.21 11.00 24.93
CA GLN A 82 32.69 10.73 26.27
C GLN A 82 31.85 9.45 26.23
N SER A 83 32.38 8.43 26.89
CA SER A 83 31.74 7.17 27.23
C SER A 83 30.63 7.40 28.26
N SER A 84 29.38 7.09 27.90
CA SER A 84 28.25 7.06 28.82
C SER A 84 28.27 5.79 29.69
N PRO A 85 28.04 5.88 31.01
CA PRO A 85 27.91 4.72 31.88
C PRO A 85 26.56 4.02 31.69
N SER A 86 26.59 2.70 31.58
CA SER A 86 25.43 1.81 31.56
C SER A 86 24.78 1.76 32.95
N SER A 87 23.76 2.58 33.18
CA SER A 87 22.86 2.42 34.33
C SER A 87 21.80 1.38 34.00
N SER A 88 22.04 0.14 34.44
CA SER A 88 21.04 -0.93 34.49
C SER A 88 20.05 -0.66 35.62
N GLU A 89 19.07 0.20 35.37
CA GLU A 89 17.96 0.44 36.28
C GLU A 89 16.92 -0.68 36.08
N LYS A 90 16.83 -1.58 37.06
CA LYS A 90 15.79 -2.62 37.12
C LYS A 90 14.43 -1.93 37.27
N SER A 91 13.65 -1.93 36.18
CA SER A 91 12.24 -1.55 36.21
C SER A 91 11.49 -2.36 37.28
N PRO A 92 10.68 -1.72 38.14
CA PRO A 92 9.91 -2.41 39.16
C PRO A 92 8.88 -3.33 38.48
N GLU A 93 8.90 -4.58 38.91
CA GLU A 93 7.99 -5.65 38.49
C GLU A 93 6.57 -5.26 38.90
N ARG A 94 5.81 -4.66 37.97
CA ARG A 94 4.39 -4.31 38.15
C ARG A 94 3.55 -5.59 38.11
N THR A 95 3.48 -6.29 39.23
CA THR A 95 2.56 -7.40 39.49
C THR A 95 1.16 -6.86 39.83
N GLY A 96 0.54 -6.19 38.86
CA GLY A 96 -0.89 -5.92 38.87
C GLY A 96 -1.49 -6.57 37.64
N ALA A 97 -2.41 -7.51 37.82
CA ALA A 97 -3.24 -8.01 36.73
C ALA A 97 -4.06 -6.81 36.21
N VAL A 98 -3.51 -6.13 35.20
CA VAL A 98 -4.16 -5.03 34.52
C VAL A 98 -5.38 -5.64 33.86
N ALA A 99 -6.57 -5.32 34.37
CA ALA A 99 -7.83 -5.60 33.67
C ALA A 99 -7.63 -5.26 32.20
N SER A 100 -7.96 -6.20 31.30
CA SER A 100 -7.80 -6.00 29.86
C SER A 100 -8.39 -4.64 29.51
N ARG A 101 -7.52 -3.71 29.10
CA ARG A 101 -7.97 -2.39 28.69
C ARG A 101 -8.98 -2.63 27.55
N PRO A 102 -10.13 -1.95 27.49
CA PRO A 102 -11.12 -2.12 26.43
C PRO A 102 -10.53 -2.07 25.01
N SER A 103 -9.42 -1.33 24.82
CA SER A 103 -8.66 -1.35 23.58
C SER A 103 -8.09 -2.72 23.23
N LYS A 104 -7.49 -3.43 24.18
CA LYS A 104 -6.92 -4.76 23.95
C LYS A 104 -7.99 -5.76 23.48
N GLU A 105 -9.16 -5.77 24.10
CA GLU A 105 -10.25 -6.69 23.74
C GLU A 105 -10.77 -6.45 22.32
N ILE A 106 -10.97 -5.17 21.95
CA ILE A 106 -11.41 -4.81 20.59
C ILE A 106 -10.37 -5.27 19.56
N LEU A 107 -9.10 -5.12 19.87
CA LEU A 107 -8.01 -5.47 18.96
C LEU A 107 -7.79 -6.97 18.85
N ASP A 108 -7.89 -7.68 19.97
CA ASP A 108 -7.84 -9.14 20.00
C ASP A 108 -8.98 -9.73 19.17
N LYS A 109 -10.20 -9.16 19.26
CA LYS A 109 -11.32 -9.54 18.39
C LYS A 109 -11.01 -9.36 16.90
N VAL A 110 -10.40 -8.25 16.48
CA VAL A 110 -10.03 -8.05 15.07
C VAL A 110 -8.99 -9.08 14.61
N ARG A 111 -8.03 -9.43 15.48
CA ARG A 111 -7.05 -10.50 15.20
C ARG A 111 -7.71 -11.87 15.09
N GLU A 112 -8.65 -12.18 15.97
CA GLU A 112 -9.44 -13.41 15.93
C GLU A 112 -10.24 -13.52 14.63
N GLU A 113 -10.97 -12.47 14.25
CA GLU A 113 -11.72 -12.42 12.99
C GLU A 113 -10.82 -12.63 11.77
N PHE A 114 -9.60 -12.06 11.80
CA PHE A 114 -8.61 -12.29 10.76
C PHE A 114 -8.17 -13.75 10.70
N ASN A 115 -7.79 -14.32 11.85
CA ASN A 115 -7.29 -15.69 11.93
C ASN A 115 -8.37 -16.69 11.48
N GLU A 116 -9.62 -16.45 11.86
CA GLU A 116 -10.78 -17.24 11.45
C GLU A 116 -11.02 -17.12 9.93
N ARG A 117 -11.09 -15.90 9.41
CA ARG A 117 -11.37 -15.65 7.97
C ARG A 117 -10.35 -16.31 7.06
N TYR A 118 -9.07 -16.20 7.42
CA TYR A 118 -7.98 -16.69 6.58
C TYR A 118 -7.50 -18.08 6.98
N LYS A 119 -8.17 -18.74 7.94
CA LYS A 119 -7.84 -20.08 8.43
C LYS A 119 -6.34 -20.23 8.67
N VAL A 120 -5.75 -19.21 9.29
CA VAL A 120 -4.30 -19.15 9.45
C VAL A 120 -3.92 -20.36 10.31
N PRO A 121 -3.05 -21.27 9.84
CA PRO A 121 -2.65 -22.44 10.61
C PRO A 121 -2.14 -21.99 11.98
N SER A 122 -2.36 -22.78 13.03
CA SER A 122 -1.89 -22.47 14.39
C SER A 122 -0.38 -22.17 14.52
N LYS A 123 0.39 -22.45 13.47
CA LYS A 123 1.83 -22.17 13.37
C LYS A 123 2.16 -20.72 12.98
N ILE A 124 1.21 -19.95 12.46
CA ILE A 124 1.42 -18.55 12.05
C ILE A 124 0.40 -17.71 12.81
N ASP A 125 0.89 -16.96 13.78
CA ASP A 125 0.06 -15.96 14.45
C ASP A 125 0.02 -14.70 13.57
N GLY A 126 -1.14 -14.07 13.46
CA GLY A 126 -1.31 -12.76 12.83
C GLY A 126 -0.32 -11.71 13.34
N ASN A 127 0.11 -11.83 14.61
CA ASN A 127 1.17 -10.98 15.16
C ASN A 127 2.51 -11.17 14.44
N GLN A 128 2.89 -12.39 14.07
CA GLN A 128 4.13 -12.62 13.31
C GLN A 128 4.06 -12.05 11.89
N LEU A 129 2.88 -12.14 11.27
CA LEU A 129 2.63 -11.51 9.97
C LEU A 129 2.77 -9.99 10.06
N LEU A 130 2.28 -9.38 11.13
CA LEU A 130 2.46 -7.96 11.37
C LEU A 130 3.91 -7.59 11.64
N GLU A 131 4.58 -8.26 12.56
CA GLU A 131 5.96 -7.96 12.96
C GLU A 131 6.94 -8.06 11.80
N ARG A 132 6.75 -9.07 10.94
CA ARG A 132 7.53 -9.22 9.69
C ARG A 132 7.02 -8.27 8.60
N GLY A 133 5.72 -7.99 8.67
CA GLY A 133 4.88 -7.11 7.87
C GLY A 133 5.36 -5.69 7.73
N LEU A 134 5.83 -5.18 8.86
CA LEU A 134 5.75 -3.79 9.18
C LEU A 134 7.11 -3.27 9.57
N HIS A 135 7.48 -2.17 8.92
CA HIS A 135 8.63 -1.39 9.30
C HIS A 135 8.16 -0.02 9.73
N SER A 136 8.46 0.34 10.97
CA SER A 136 8.12 1.66 11.52
C SER A 136 9.32 2.59 11.47
N PHE A 137 9.04 3.86 11.16
CA PHE A 137 10.03 4.93 11.10
C PHE A 137 9.54 6.10 11.95
N GLY A 138 10.41 6.64 12.80
CA GLY A 138 10.02 7.63 13.81
C GLY A 138 9.29 7.00 15.00
N SER A 139 8.55 7.82 15.76
CA SER A 139 7.78 7.34 16.92
C SER A 139 6.29 7.20 16.58
N ILE A 140 5.73 6.06 16.96
CA ILE A 140 4.29 5.77 16.88
C ILE A 140 3.44 6.74 17.72
N ASP A 141 4.05 7.38 18.72
CA ASP A 141 3.43 8.41 19.56
C ASP A 141 2.83 9.55 18.72
N HIS A 142 3.43 9.87 17.58
CA HIS A 142 2.92 10.92 16.71
C HIS A 142 1.60 10.53 16.06
N THR A 143 1.39 9.25 15.72
CA THR A 143 0.09 8.79 15.20
C THR A 143 -0.93 8.76 16.33
N ALA A 144 -0.56 8.27 17.52
CA ALA A 144 -1.42 8.33 18.70
C ALA A 144 -1.87 9.77 19.02
N LEU A 145 -0.94 10.73 18.97
CA LEU A 145 -1.24 12.15 19.14
C LEU A 145 -2.20 12.68 18.07
N ARG A 146 -2.09 12.28 16.80
CA ARG A 146 -3.03 12.68 15.75
C ARG A 146 -4.45 12.16 16.03
N ILE A 147 -4.58 10.91 16.48
CA ILE A 147 -5.86 10.32 16.88
C ILE A 147 -6.46 11.07 18.07
N LEU A 148 -5.66 11.32 19.11
CA LEU A 148 -6.10 12.08 20.29
C LEU A 148 -6.49 13.52 19.94
N GLN A 149 -5.76 14.17 19.03
CA GLN A 149 -6.09 15.50 18.54
C GLN A 149 -7.39 15.49 17.74
N ALA A 150 -7.64 14.48 16.90
CA ALA A 150 -8.90 14.32 16.19
C ALA A 150 -10.08 14.12 17.16
N SER A 151 -9.89 13.28 18.19
CA SER A 151 -10.87 13.05 19.26
C SER A 151 -11.17 14.31 20.06
N LYS A 152 -10.13 15.03 20.50
CA LYS A 152 -10.28 16.32 21.21
C LYS A 152 -11.03 17.35 20.37
N ALA A 153 -10.78 17.38 19.06
CA ALA A 153 -11.43 18.30 18.14
C ALA A 153 -12.80 17.79 17.62
N LYS A 154 -13.26 16.61 18.06
CA LYS A 154 -14.50 15.94 17.62
C LYS A 154 -14.66 15.95 16.08
N ARG A 155 -13.55 15.67 15.39
CA ARG A 155 -13.51 15.60 13.93
C ARG A 155 -13.19 14.18 13.47
N PRO A 156 -13.55 13.82 12.23
CA PRO A 156 -13.11 12.56 11.65
C PRO A 156 -11.59 12.43 11.63
N PHE A 157 -11.12 11.19 11.79
CA PHE A 157 -9.75 10.80 11.47
C PHE A 157 -9.69 10.41 9.99
N VAL A 158 -8.91 11.14 9.20
CA VAL A 158 -8.94 11.05 7.73
C VAL A 158 -7.73 10.28 7.21
N MET A 159 -7.98 9.22 6.45
CA MET A 159 -6.97 8.44 5.76
C MET A 159 -7.17 8.53 4.24
N ALA A 160 -6.18 9.08 3.53
CA ALA A 160 -6.24 9.24 2.08
C ALA A 160 -5.26 8.29 1.38
N PHE A 161 -5.78 7.43 0.51
CA PHE A 161 -5.00 6.43 -0.20
C PHE A 161 -4.71 6.90 -1.61
N SER A 162 -3.43 6.98 -1.94
CA SER A 162 -2.94 7.21 -3.29
C SER A 162 -2.17 5.98 -3.76
N GLY A 163 -2.31 5.67 -5.05
CA GLY A 163 -1.68 4.50 -5.63
C GLY A 163 -2.22 4.15 -7.00
N TYR A 164 -1.99 2.90 -7.38
CA TYR A 164 -2.28 2.38 -8.71
C TYR A 164 -3.58 1.57 -8.77
N SER A 165 -3.72 0.70 -9.77
CA SER A 165 -4.92 -0.10 -10.02
C SER A 165 -5.31 -1.03 -8.86
N ILE A 166 -4.36 -1.48 -8.05
CA ILE A 166 -4.68 -2.33 -6.88
C ILE A 166 -5.37 -1.50 -5.80
N THR A 167 -4.85 -0.30 -5.53
CA THR A 167 -5.45 0.67 -4.60
C THR A 167 -6.83 1.10 -5.06
N VAL A 168 -7.04 1.33 -6.37
CA VAL A 168 -8.38 1.57 -6.95
C VAL A 168 -9.35 0.43 -6.64
N GLY A 169 -8.85 -0.80 -6.48
CA GLY A 169 -9.68 -2.00 -6.31
C GLY A 169 -9.94 -2.74 -7.62
N ARG A 170 -9.05 -2.67 -8.61
CA ARG A 170 -9.19 -3.45 -9.84
C ARG A 170 -9.28 -4.95 -9.49
N GLY A 171 -10.32 -5.61 -10.01
CA GLY A 171 -10.62 -7.01 -9.69
C GLY A 171 -11.58 -7.20 -8.51
N ASN A 172 -11.96 -6.12 -7.81
CA ASN A 172 -12.92 -6.13 -6.70
C ASN A 172 -14.13 -5.25 -7.02
N PHE A 173 -15.22 -5.41 -6.27
CA PHE A 173 -16.28 -4.40 -6.23
C PHE A 173 -15.74 -3.11 -5.59
N TYR A 174 -16.31 -1.95 -5.94
CA TYR A 174 -15.82 -0.64 -5.48
C TYR A 174 -15.65 -0.57 -3.95
N ASN A 175 -16.65 -1.02 -3.20
CA ASN A 175 -16.66 -1.06 -1.73
C ASN A 175 -15.80 -2.18 -1.12
N GLN A 176 -15.10 -2.96 -1.95
CA GLN A 176 -14.19 -4.02 -1.55
C GLN A 176 -12.73 -3.69 -1.83
N SER A 177 -12.42 -2.49 -2.35
CA SER A 177 -11.03 -2.04 -2.39
C SER A 177 -10.45 -1.94 -0.97
N PHE A 178 -9.15 -2.23 -0.82
CA PHE A 178 -8.55 -2.28 0.51
C PHE A 178 -8.63 -0.99 1.32
N PRO A 179 -8.67 0.23 0.72
CA PRO A 179 -8.95 1.43 1.48
C PRO A 179 -10.29 1.33 2.23
N PHE A 180 -11.37 0.90 1.57
CA PHE A 180 -12.68 0.76 2.23
C PHE A 180 -12.80 -0.48 3.12
N VAL A 181 -12.00 -1.53 2.87
CA VAL A 181 -11.85 -2.62 3.84
C VAL A 181 -11.22 -2.07 5.14
N THR A 182 -10.17 -1.27 5.01
CA THR A 182 -9.49 -0.60 6.14
C THR A 182 -10.48 0.27 6.92
N GLU A 183 -11.29 1.07 6.22
CA GLU A 183 -12.34 1.88 6.85
C GLU A 183 -13.25 1.04 7.75
N ARG A 184 -13.80 -0.05 7.21
CA ARG A 184 -14.74 -0.93 7.94
C ARG A 184 -14.13 -1.54 9.19
N ILE A 185 -12.86 -1.94 9.12
CA ILE A 185 -12.17 -2.58 10.25
C ILE A 185 -11.88 -1.58 11.35
N LEU A 186 -11.51 -0.35 10.98
CA LEU A 186 -11.13 0.67 11.94
C LEU A 186 -12.32 1.47 12.48
N GLN A 187 -13.46 1.43 11.81
CA GLN A 187 -14.66 2.15 12.23
C GLN A 187 -15.06 1.82 13.68
N GLU A 188 -15.15 0.54 14.04
CA GLU A 188 -15.57 0.13 15.39
C GLU A 188 -14.54 0.53 16.47
N PRO A 189 -13.23 0.22 16.33
CA PRO A 189 -12.21 0.69 17.28
C PRO A 189 -12.20 2.21 17.43
N MET A 190 -12.25 2.96 16.33
CA MET A 190 -12.20 4.43 16.36
C MET A 190 -13.42 5.03 17.07
N GLN A 191 -14.61 4.48 16.80
CA GLN A 191 -15.84 4.92 17.44
C GLN A 191 -15.86 4.58 18.93
N LYS A 192 -15.50 3.35 19.32
CA LYS A 192 -15.60 2.89 20.71
C LYS A 192 -14.52 3.46 21.62
N LEU A 193 -13.31 3.66 21.11
CA LEU A 193 -12.17 4.08 21.93
C LEU A 193 -12.00 5.60 21.97
N PHE A 194 -12.36 6.29 20.88
CA PHE A 194 -12.04 7.70 20.71
C PHE A 194 -13.26 8.57 20.39
N ASP A 195 -14.45 7.97 20.21
CA ASP A 195 -15.69 8.66 19.87
C ASP A 195 -15.51 9.59 18.65
N ILE A 196 -14.85 9.07 17.61
CA ILE A 196 -14.68 9.74 16.33
C ILE A 196 -14.93 8.78 15.16
N PRO A 197 -15.51 9.29 14.06
CA PRO A 197 -15.58 8.52 12.83
C PRO A 197 -14.22 8.44 12.14
N ILE A 198 -14.01 7.39 11.37
CA ILE A 198 -12.94 7.32 10.38
C ILE A 198 -13.50 7.67 9.01
N VAL A 199 -12.72 8.38 8.20
CA VAL A 199 -13.07 8.67 6.81
C VAL A 199 -11.94 8.19 5.92
N VAL A 200 -12.24 7.29 4.99
CA VAL A 200 -11.28 6.86 3.98
C VAL A 200 -11.57 7.50 2.62
N ARG A 201 -10.53 8.07 2.02
CA ARG A 201 -10.55 8.61 0.66
C ARG A 201 -9.69 7.74 -0.24
N ASN A 202 -10.28 7.09 -1.24
CA ASN A 202 -9.52 6.39 -2.26
C ASN A 202 -9.30 7.30 -3.47
N ALA A 203 -8.13 7.94 -3.54
CA ALA A 203 -7.73 8.84 -4.62
C ALA A 203 -6.78 8.16 -5.62
N ALA A 204 -6.71 6.83 -5.61
CA ALA A 204 -5.87 6.11 -6.54
C ALA A 204 -6.41 6.21 -7.98
N ILE A 205 -5.50 6.18 -8.94
CA ILE A 205 -5.85 6.16 -10.37
C ILE A 205 -5.01 5.07 -11.05
N GLY A 206 -5.69 4.07 -11.61
CA GLY A 206 -5.04 3.01 -12.36
C GLY A 206 -4.39 3.56 -13.63
N GLY A 207 -3.20 3.09 -13.97
CA GLY A 207 -2.46 3.57 -15.14
C GLY A 207 -1.54 4.75 -14.88
N ILE A 208 -1.62 5.40 -13.71
CA ILE A 208 -0.95 6.66 -13.44
C ILE A 208 0.17 6.50 -12.40
N PRO A 209 1.43 6.89 -12.73
CA PRO A 209 2.52 6.95 -11.76
C PRO A 209 2.30 8.04 -10.70
N SER A 210 3.08 8.01 -9.62
CA SER A 210 3.04 9.00 -8.54
C SER A 210 3.37 10.41 -9.03
N PHE A 211 4.13 10.56 -10.12
CA PHE A 211 4.38 11.84 -10.79
C PHE A 211 3.91 11.82 -12.24
N PRO A 212 3.19 12.86 -12.72
CA PRO A 212 3.03 14.19 -12.10
C PRO A 212 1.90 14.32 -11.07
N TYR A 213 1.18 13.24 -10.74
CA TYR A 213 0.00 13.30 -9.86
C TYR A 213 0.27 13.92 -8.49
N GLY A 214 1.45 13.64 -7.93
CA GLY A 214 1.94 14.17 -6.67
C GLY A 214 2.19 15.68 -6.66
N PHE A 215 2.06 16.39 -7.78
CA PHE A 215 2.10 17.86 -7.78
C PHE A 215 0.82 18.51 -7.27
N CYS A 216 -0.30 17.78 -7.16
CA CYS A 216 -1.58 18.34 -6.74
C CYS A 216 -2.20 17.53 -5.59
N LEU A 217 -1.40 17.15 -4.59
CA LEU A 217 -1.85 16.27 -3.49
C LEU A 217 -3.01 16.87 -2.70
N ASP A 218 -3.02 18.18 -2.46
CA ASP A 218 -4.12 18.85 -1.78
C ASP A 218 -5.46 18.65 -2.52
N HIS A 219 -5.45 18.78 -3.85
CA HIS A 219 -6.66 18.60 -4.65
C HIS A 219 -7.19 17.17 -4.63
N PHE A 220 -6.29 16.18 -4.63
CA PHE A 220 -6.68 14.77 -4.77
C PHE A 220 -6.86 14.03 -3.44
N LEU A 221 -6.06 14.35 -2.43
CA LEU A 221 -6.14 13.74 -1.09
C LEU A 221 -6.97 14.59 -0.12
N GLY A 222 -7.20 15.87 -0.46
CA GLY A 222 -7.69 16.90 0.45
C GLY A 222 -6.55 17.53 1.26
N SER A 223 -6.83 18.68 1.88
CA SER A 223 -5.87 19.42 2.72
C SER A 223 -5.74 18.87 4.13
N ASP A 224 -6.65 18.01 4.55
CA ASP A 224 -6.81 17.57 5.94
C ASP A 224 -6.57 16.07 6.22
N PRO A 225 -5.85 15.26 5.41
CA PRO A 225 -5.56 13.88 5.80
C PRO A 225 -4.68 13.86 7.06
N ASP A 226 -4.99 12.94 7.97
CA ASP A 226 -4.12 12.59 9.10
C ASP A 226 -3.10 11.51 8.69
N VAL A 227 -3.46 10.69 7.70
CA VAL A 227 -2.59 9.68 7.09
C VAL A 227 -2.74 9.69 5.57
N ILE A 228 -1.62 9.50 4.86
CA ILE A 228 -1.61 9.28 3.42
C ILE A 228 -0.90 7.98 3.06
N SER A 229 -1.34 7.29 2.01
CA SER A 229 -0.60 6.15 1.44
C SER A 229 0.14 6.51 0.16
N TRP A 230 1.25 5.83 -0.08
CA TRP A 230 1.96 5.75 -1.34
C TRP A 230 2.00 4.28 -1.79
N ASP A 231 1.21 3.93 -2.81
CA ASP A 231 1.09 2.57 -3.35
C ASP A 231 1.31 2.56 -4.88
N TYR A 232 2.53 2.97 -5.28
CA TYR A 232 2.96 3.04 -6.69
C TYR A 232 4.10 2.08 -7.01
N SER A 233 4.55 1.28 -6.03
CA SER A 233 5.74 0.43 -6.11
C SER A 233 5.71 -0.52 -7.31
N MET A 234 4.53 -1.04 -7.67
CA MET A 234 4.38 -1.96 -8.80
C MET A 234 4.63 -1.32 -10.17
N ASN A 235 4.35 -0.03 -10.31
CA ASN A 235 4.49 0.70 -11.56
C ASN A 235 5.83 1.38 -11.69
N GLU A 236 6.38 1.73 -10.55
CA GLU A 236 7.63 2.45 -10.46
C GLU A 236 8.77 1.49 -10.09
N LYS A 237 8.61 0.17 -10.26
CA LYS A 237 9.61 -0.84 -9.85
C LYS A 237 11.05 -0.53 -10.29
N GLN A 238 11.22 0.01 -11.49
CA GLN A 238 12.53 0.36 -12.06
C GLN A 238 12.96 1.80 -11.78
N MET A 239 12.08 2.63 -11.23
CA MET A 239 12.40 4.00 -10.88
C MET A 239 13.13 4.03 -9.53
N ASP A 240 14.11 4.92 -9.41
CA ASP A 240 14.83 5.17 -8.18
C ASP A 240 13.90 5.70 -7.06
N ALA A 241 14.38 5.74 -5.82
CA ALA A 241 13.69 6.36 -4.69
C ALA A 241 13.36 7.85 -4.91
N GLY A 242 13.95 8.52 -5.91
CA GLY A 242 13.64 9.90 -6.27
C GLY A 242 12.15 10.18 -6.53
N VAL A 243 11.35 9.23 -7.05
CA VAL A 243 9.90 9.44 -7.22
C VAL A 243 9.15 9.44 -5.89
N LEU A 244 9.52 8.55 -4.96
CA LEU A 244 9.01 8.60 -3.59
C LEU A 244 9.46 9.88 -2.91
N GLU A 245 10.73 10.25 -3.04
CA GLU A 245 11.27 11.47 -2.45
C GLU A 245 10.49 12.71 -2.93
N ALA A 246 10.25 12.82 -4.24
CA ALA A 246 9.44 13.88 -4.79
C ALA A 246 8.03 13.89 -4.17
N PHE A 247 7.40 12.73 -3.98
CA PHE A 247 6.08 12.62 -3.35
C PHE A 247 6.13 13.14 -1.91
N LEU A 248 7.13 12.73 -1.12
CA LEU A 248 7.32 13.19 0.26
C LEU A 248 7.57 14.70 0.34
N ARG A 249 8.35 15.27 -0.59
CA ARG A 249 8.57 16.73 -0.69
C ARG A 249 7.28 17.47 -0.97
N GLN A 250 6.42 16.93 -1.84
CA GLN A 250 5.12 17.55 -2.12
C GLN A 250 4.16 17.40 -0.95
N ALA A 251 4.09 16.22 -0.32
CA ALA A 251 3.23 15.99 0.83
C ALA A 251 3.57 16.94 1.99
N THR A 252 4.86 17.09 2.30
CA THR A 252 5.32 17.98 3.39
C THR A 252 5.12 19.47 3.10
N LYS A 253 5.03 19.87 1.82
CA LYS A 253 4.77 21.26 1.41
C LYS A 253 3.29 21.59 1.26
N GLN A 254 2.50 20.68 0.70
CA GLN A 254 1.12 20.93 0.31
C GLN A 254 0.13 20.57 1.42
N LEU A 255 0.44 19.58 2.27
CA LEU A 255 -0.49 19.07 3.27
C LEU A 255 -0.17 19.67 4.65
N PRO A 256 -0.98 20.63 5.15
CA PRO A 256 -0.67 21.38 6.36
C PRO A 256 -0.59 20.53 7.62
N LYS A 257 -1.36 19.44 7.71
CA LYS A 257 -1.36 18.53 8.86
C LYS A 257 -0.10 17.66 8.98
N ARG A 258 0.77 17.64 7.96
CA ARG A 258 1.95 16.76 7.89
C ARG A 258 1.57 15.31 8.24
N PRO A 259 0.74 14.68 7.38
CA PRO A 259 0.19 13.36 7.66
C PRO A 259 1.28 12.31 7.89
N MET A 260 0.93 11.27 8.63
CA MET A 260 1.72 10.04 8.64
C MET A 260 1.75 9.46 7.21
N VAL A 261 2.88 8.87 6.80
CA VAL A 261 3.01 8.23 5.48
C VAL A 261 3.01 6.71 5.61
N ILE A 262 2.19 6.04 4.81
CA ILE A 262 2.20 4.59 4.63
C ILE A 262 2.78 4.27 3.25
N MET A 263 3.87 3.53 3.18
CA MET A 263 4.48 3.07 1.94
C MET A 263 4.18 1.59 1.69
N MET A 264 3.57 1.23 0.55
CA MET A 264 3.35 -0.18 0.14
C MET A 264 4.55 -0.74 -0.61
N ASP A 265 5.70 -0.77 0.05
CA ASP A 265 6.96 -1.22 -0.55
C ASP A 265 8.01 -1.53 0.52
N THR A 266 8.97 -2.39 0.17
CA THR A 266 10.17 -2.67 0.96
C THR A 266 11.45 -2.58 0.14
N ASN A 267 11.42 -1.93 -1.03
CA ASN A 267 12.63 -1.56 -1.74
C ASN A 267 13.60 -0.80 -0.82
N ALA A 268 14.83 -1.30 -0.68
CA ALA A 268 15.80 -0.78 0.29
C ALA A 268 16.13 0.72 0.12
N ASN A 269 16.17 1.22 -1.12
CA ASN A 269 16.44 2.65 -1.34
C ASN A 269 15.26 3.51 -0.90
N ARG A 270 14.03 3.08 -1.17
CA ARG A 270 12.81 3.79 -0.73
C ARG A 270 12.64 3.76 0.79
N MET A 271 12.94 2.63 1.41
CA MET A 271 13.01 2.49 2.86
C MET A 271 14.01 3.47 3.48
N ARG A 272 15.22 3.56 2.91
CA ARG A 272 16.24 4.52 3.34
C ARG A 272 15.77 5.97 3.19
N THR A 273 15.12 6.32 2.09
CA THR A 273 14.54 7.66 1.90
C THR A 273 13.48 7.97 2.98
N LEU A 274 12.61 7.02 3.30
CA LEU A 274 11.58 7.20 4.33
C LEU A 274 12.19 7.38 5.74
N GLU A 275 13.24 6.61 6.04
CA GLU A 275 14.05 6.73 7.26
C GLU A 275 14.75 8.10 7.34
N GLU A 276 15.36 8.56 6.25
CA GLU A 276 16.02 9.87 6.20
C GLU A 276 15.03 11.01 6.46
N TYR A 277 13.83 10.95 5.88
CA TYR A 277 12.80 11.97 6.08
C TYR A 277 12.29 12.02 7.52
N THR A 278 12.12 10.86 8.17
CA THR A 278 11.72 10.79 9.58
C THR A 278 12.84 11.22 10.51
N ARG A 279 14.08 10.73 10.30
CA ARG A 279 15.27 11.11 11.07
C ARG A 279 15.58 12.60 10.99
N ASN A 280 15.38 13.22 9.84
CA ASN A 280 15.58 14.67 9.64
C ASN A 280 14.38 15.52 10.12
N GLY A 281 13.33 14.90 10.66
CA GLY A 281 12.14 15.58 11.17
C GLY A 281 11.24 16.20 10.10
N TRP A 282 11.42 15.83 8.83
CA TRP A 282 10.55 16.21 7.72
C TRP A 282 9.25 15.41 7.71
N LEU A 283 9.31 14.17 8.16
CA LEU A 283 8.16 13.39 8.62
C LEU A 283 8.28 13.17 10.13
N LYS A 284 7.15 13.04 10.81
CA LYS A 284 7.13 12.71 12.24
C LYS A 284 7.16 11.21 12.47
N ASP A 285 6.49 10.50 11.59
CA ASP A 285 6.29 9.08 11.60
C ASP A 285 5.92 8.60 10.21
N ALA A 286 6.30 7.38 9.92
CA ALA A 286 5.91 6.67 8.72
C ALA A 286 5.97 5.17 8.96
N ILE A 287 5.31 4.42 8.10
CA ILE A 287 5.51 2.98 8.01
C ILE A 287 5.74 2.56 6.58
N ALA A 288 6.41 1.43 6.45
CA ALA A 288 6.42 0.65 5.24
C ALA A 288 5.80 -0.71 5.52
N ILE A 289 4.95 -1.14 4.60
CA ILE A 289 4.31 -2.43 4.62
C ILE A 289 4.99 -3.27 3.55
N ALA A 290 5.65 -4.35 3.96
CA ALA A 290 6.25 -5.26 3.02
C ALA A 290 5.17 -5.95 2.19
N ASN A 291 5.55 -6.19 0.94
CA ASN A 291 4.75 -6.92 -0.02
C ASN A 291 5.12 -8.43 0.07
N LYS A 292 5.07 -9.15 -1.06
CA LYS A 292 5.30 -10.60 -1.25
C LYS A 292 6.48 -11.19 -0.46
N ASP A 293 7.47 -10.38 -0.10
CA ASP A 293 8.70 -10.82 0.55
C ASP A 293 8.46 -11.42 1.95
N ILE A 294 7.46 -10.93 2.70
CA ILE A 294 7.11 -11.53 3.99
C ILE A 294 6.69 -12.97 3.77
N LEU A 295 5.87 -13.25 2.77
CA LEU A 295 5.31 -14.58 2.56
C LEU A 295 6.34 -15.57 2.02
N LYS A 296 7.31 -15.09 1.26
CA LYS A 296 8.37 -15.92 0.67
C LYS A 296 9.50 -16.24 1.66
N LYS A 297 9.96 -15.28 2.47
CA LYS A 297 11.12 -15.45 3.36
C LYS A 297 10.79 -16.13 4.68
N SER A 298 9.53 -16.10 5.07
CA SER A 298 9.07 -16.51 6.39
C SER A 298 8.67 -17.98 6.47
N ASN A 299 8.62 -18.67 5.32
CA ASN A 299 8.07 -20.01 5.19
C ASN A 299 6.62 -20.13 5.69
N ILE A 300 5.91 -18.99 5.78
CA ILE A 300 4.50 -18.90 6.21
C ILE A 300 3.61 -19.75 5.31
N PHE A 301 3.99 -19.92 4.06
CA PHE A 301 3.27 -20.75 3.09
C PHE A 301 4.18 -21.80 2.46
N GLU A 302 5.27 -22.21 3.13
CA GLU A 302 6.03 -23.37 2.68
C GLU A 302 5.17 -24.63 2.80
N GLY A 303 4.67 -25.09 1.66
CA GLY A 303 3.76 -26.20 1.48
C GLY A 303 3.28 -26.23 0.03
N ASP A 304 2.52 -27.26 -0.34
CA ASP A 304 1.79 -27.26 -1.60
C ASP A 304 0.90 -26.00 -1.64
N ALA A 305 0.96 -25.20 -2.72
CA ALA A 305 0.07 -24.04 -2.88
C ALA A 305 -1.40 -24.42 -2.69
N LYS A 306 -1.77 -25.69 -2.96
CA LYS A 306 -3.09 -26.26 -2.72
C LYS A 306 -3.46 -26.43 -1.24
N ALA A 307 -2.48 -26.42 -0.34
CA ALA A 307 -2.70 -26.47 1.11
C ALA A 307 -3.06 -25.09 1.69
N LEU A 308 -2.89 -24.01 0.91
CA LEU A 308 -3.32 -22.68 1.29
C LEU A 308 -4.85 -22.59 1.25
N PRO A 309 -5.49 -21.72 2.05
CA PRO A 309 -6.91 -21.42 1.88
C PRO A 309 -7.17 -20.95 0.44
N ALA A 310 -8.31 -21.30 -0.16
CA ALA A 310 -8.60 -21.06 -1.59
C ALA A 310 -8.21 -19.65 -2.10
N GLY A 311 -8.45 -18.60 -1.31
CA GLY A 311 -8.09 -17.22 -1.69
C GLY A 311 -6.58 -16.90 -1.71
N PHE A 312 -5.74 -17.75 -1.14
CA PHE A 312 -4.28 -17.65 -1.16
C PHE A 312 -3.62 -18.61 -2.16
N GLN A 313 -4.38 -19.54 -2.76
CA GLN A 313 -3.82 -20.49 -3.74
C GLN A 313 -3.40 -19.77 -5.03
N ASP A 314 -4.18 -18.77 -5.45
CA ASP A 314 -3.95 -17.96 -6.65
C ASP A 314 -3.33 -16.59 -6.33
N TRP A 315 -2.55 -16.50 -5.24
CA TRP A 315 -2.01 -15.25 -4.69
C TRP A 315 -1.14 -14.45 -5.68
N ASP A 316 -0.52 -15.12 -6.64
CA ASP A 316 0.29 -14.47 -7.68
C ASP A 316 -0.55 -13.90 -8.85
N GLU A 317 -1.78 -14.36 -9.02
CA GLU A 317 -2.65 -13.97 -10.14
C GLU A 317 -3.35 -12.62 -9.88
N PHE A 318 -3.69 -12.31 -8.62
CA PHE A 318 -4.56 -11.16 -8.30
C PHE A 318 -3.86 -9.89 -7.78
N GLY A 319 -2.54 -9.87 -7.58
CA GLY A 319 -1.82 -8.65 -7.17
C GLY A 319 -2.24 -8.02 -5.83
N ALA A 320 -3.11 -8.68 -5.04
CA ALA A 320 -3.78 -8.12 -3.86
C ALA A 320 -2.94 -8.12 -2.56
N VAL A 321 -1.62 -8.25 -2.70
CA VAL A 321 -0.71 -8.69 -1.63
C VAL A 321 -0.49 -7.66 -0.51
N SER A 322 -0.60 -6.36 -0.79
CA SER A 322 -0.39 -5.30 0.20
C SER A 322 -1.56 -5.09 1.17
N GLN A 323 -2.73 -5.69 0.88
CA GLN A 323 -3.98 -5.38 1.57
C GLN A 323 -4.07 -6.01 2.97
N LEU A 324 -3.46 -7.18 3.17
CA LEU A 324 -3.60 -7.98 4.39
C LEU A 324 -2.75 -7.50 5.58
N VAL A 325 -1.62 -6.85 5.34
CA VAL A 325 -0.74 -6.36 6.43
C VAL A 325 -1.23 -5.02 6.98
N LEU A 326 -1.91 -4.23 6.15
CA LEU A 326 -2.50 -2.94 6.55
C LEU A 326 -3.60 -3.10 7.60
N LEU A 327 -4.34 -4.22 7.53
CA LEU A 327 -5.31 -4.67 8.52
C LEU A 327 -4.72 -4.78 9.95
N PHE A 328 -3.46 -5.21 10.07
CA PHE A 328 -2.82 -5.45 11.36
C PHE A 328 -2.12 -4.23 11.97
N TYR A 329 -1.63 -3.31 11.15
CA TYR A 329 -0.89 -2.17 11.69
C TYR A 329 -1.77 -1.24 12.51
N TYR A 330 -2.95 -0.94 11.98
CA TYR A 330 -3.88 -0.03 12.66
C TYR A 330 -4.53 -0.63 13.89
N THR A 331 -4.55 -1.95 14.00
CA THR A 331 -4.93 -2.61 15.24
C THR A 331 -3.86 -2.44 16.31
N CYS A 332 -2.57 -2.59 16.01
CA CYS A 332 -1.51 -2.39 17.03
C CYS A 332 -1.31 -0.93 17.48
N LEU A 333 -1.61 0.04 16.62
CA LEU A 333 -1.56 1.47 16.94
C LEU A 333 -2.46 1.87 18.12
N ALA A 334 -3.59 1.19 18.33
CA ALA A 334 -4.53 1.52 19.41
C ALA A 334 -4.15 0.88 20.77
N THR A 335 -3.10 0.04 20.83
CA THR A 335 -2.59 -0.59 22.06
C THR A 335 -1.36 0.05 22.67
N SER A 336 -0.63 0.88 21.91
CA SER A 336 0.62 1.52 22.35
C SER A 336 0.31 2.77 23.17
#